data_AF-A0A1G4H572-F1
#
_entry.id   AF-A0A1G4H572-F1
#
_cell.length_a   1.000
_cell.length_b   1.000
_cell.length_c   1.000
_cell.angle_alpha   90.00
_cell.angle_beta   90.00
_cell.angle_gamma   90.00
#
_symmetry.space_group_name_H-M   'P 1'
#
loop_
_entity.id
_entity.type
_entity.pdbx_description
1 polymer ?
#
loop_
_entity_poly.entity_id
_entity_poly.type
_entity_poly.pdbx_seq_one_letter_code
_entity_poly.pdbx_strand_id
1 'polypeptide(L)'
;MMHSGRILKNSYYLPFKSKCLSSLSSQLPEQAYHLHYFLLGTSNPFADNEIHLIEYNDQSCAVRNVEIFDHKEEVKHLVCLDLCEKGDGKGKDILVCTSAVVSADIGGASQVRVDAGGLEWRCFLHRGSLSNFDEEEPLAGGESDPGMAQVEEANQESRKLDDLGEGKENGRENSTSKGKSLEGGKEKAALEKLRELRADQPYTSIKQIAVDDHEGKFRRIAVIDKYRYNIFGRSQHDMDFISSKNTDGELNFGTFDPHHENILTVISNTNVYGYDLQNDVEIFSTFANHKADLSSVDFNPNIPNVLVTSSNDGYVKFWDLRFLADAFLTVNIHSHWVTSIHFNNFHDELLLSTSTDNTVKLHRIDYPANLNLKKKETNHQLIKTFADHEESVYQGRWSKTDAWVFASLSYDGKCVVNSVPTEEKYRILL
;
A
#
# COMPACT_ATOMS: atom_id res chain seq x y z
N MET A 1 13.19 28.65 -14.73
CA MET A 1 12.08 29.00 -13.81
C MET A 1 12.08 27.94 -12.72
N MET A 2 12.84 28.16 -11.65
CA MET A 2 12.98 27.21 -10.55
C MET A 2 11.71 27.28 -9.70
N HIS A 3 10.86 26.25 -9.78
CA HIS A 3 9.79 26.07 -8.81
C HIS A 3 10.44 25.76 -7.47
N SER A 4 10.41 26.69 -6.52
CA SER A 4 10.64 26.35 -5.12
C SER A 4 9.49 25.44 -4.68
N GLY A 5 9.70 24.13 -4.76
CA GLY A 5 8.72 23.13 -4.35
C GLY A 5 8.37 23.35 -2.90
N ARG A 6 7.15 23.85 -2.64
CA ARG A 6 6.55 23.72 -1.33
C ARG A 6 6.40 22.23 -1.09
N ILE A 7 7.20 21.67 -0.19
CA ILE A 7 7.00 20.30 0.30
C ILE A 7 5.58 20.29 0.87
N LEU A 8 4.67 19.58 0.21
CA LEU A 8 3.31 19.42 0.67
C LEU A 8 3.36 18.64 2.00
N LYS A 9 2.70 19.16 3.04
CA LYS A 9 2.73 18.56 4.39
C LYS A 9 2.21 17.12 4.41
N ASN A 10 1.38 16.75 3.44
CA ASN A 10 0.78 15.43 3.29
C ASN A 10 1.63 14.44 2.47
N SER A 11 2.86 14.81 2.10
CA SER A 11 3.77 13.98 1.31
C SER A 11 4.92 13.48 2.19
N TYR A 12 5.27 12.21 2.02
CA TYR A 12 6.42 11.56 2.64
C TYR A 12 7.32 10.96 1.57
N TYR A 13 8.62 11.14 1.70
CA TYR A 13 9.60 10.63 0.75
C TYR A 13 10.45 9.54 1.39
N LEU A 14 10.44 8.37 0.78
CA LEU A 14 11.34 7.29 1.11
C LEU A 14 12.74 7.57 0.54
N PRO A 15 13.80 7.07 1.18
CA PRO A 15 15.17 7.24 0.68
C PRO A 15 15.41 6.48 -0.62
N PHE A 16 14.61 5.45 -0.90
CA PHE A 16 14.71 4.59 -2.06
C PHE A 16 13.34 4.36 -2.70
N LYS A 17 13.40 3.75 -3.89
CA LYS A 17 12.22 3.31 -4.64
C LYS A 17 11.35 2.39 -3.80
N SER A 18 10.05 2.43 -4.05
CA SER A 18 9.10 1.62 -3.29
C SER A 18 7.95 1.17 -4.19
N LYS A 19 7.33 0.06 -3.80
CA LYS A 19 6.22 -0.57 -4.51
C LYS A 19 5.11 -1.05 -3.59
N CYS A 20 5.31 -1.00 -2.28
CA CYS A 20 4.41 -1.62 -1.32
C CYS A 20 3.93 -0.60 -0.28
N LEU A 21 2.61 -0.53 -0.16
CA LEU A 21 1.85 0.32 0.73
C LEU A 21 0.74 -0.53 1.37
N SER A 22 0.74 -0.58 2.70
CA SER A 22 -0.30 -1.27 3.47
C SER A 22 -0.89 -0.29 4.49
N SER A 23 -2.22 -0.26 4.60
CA SER A 23 -2.89 0.44 5.69
C SER A 23 -2.98 -0.45 6.92
N LEU A 24 -2.87 0.17 8.09
CA LEU A 24 -2.92 -0.53 9.36
C LEU A 24 -4.38 -0.70 9.80
N SER A 25 -4.84 -1.94 9.97
CA SER A 25 -6.07 -2.23 10.69
C SER A 25 -5.74 -2.27 12.17
N SER A 26 -6.22 -1.29 12.93
CA SER A 26 -5.98 -1.22 14.37
C SER A 26 -7.25 -1.61 15.12
N GLN A 27 -7.21 -2.75 15.82
CA GLN A 27 -8.16 -3.05 16.88
C GLN A 27 -7.73 -2.40 18.20
N LEU A 28 -7.27 -1.15 18.15
CA LEU A 28 -6.84 -0.44 19.35
C LEU A 28 -8.06 0.23 20.02
N PRO A 29 -8.30 -0.04 21.32
CA PRO A 29 -9.46 0.49 22.03
C PRO A 29 -9.41 2.02 22.28
N GLU A 30 -8.24 2.66 22.24
CA GLU A 30 -8.05 4.09 22.51
C GLU A 30 -7.37 4.84 21.36
N GLN A 31 -7.85 4.68 20.13
CA GLN A 31 -7.27 5.40 19.00
C GLN A 31 -7.98 6.74 18.77
N ALA A 32 -7.19 7.80 18.68
CA ALA A 32 -7.68 9.07 18.22
C ALA A 32 -8.03 8.96 16.73
N TYR A 33 -9.31 9.15 16.38
CA TYR A 33 -9.85 8.98 15.02
C TYR A 33 -9.17 9.84 13.94
N HIS A 34 -8.40 10.85 14.35
CA HIS A 34 -7.67 11.75 13.46
C HIS A 34 -6.30 11.23 13.02
N LEU A 35 -5.85 10.07 13.54
CA LEU A 35 -4.56 9.47 13.22
C LEU A 35 -4.72 8.25 12.31
N HIS A 36 -4.01 8.27 11.19
CA HIS A 36 -4.03 7.22 10.18
C HIS A 36 -2.62 6.69 9.94
N TYR A 37 -2.44 5.38 10.05
CA TYR A 37 -1.12 4.76 9.94
C TYR A 37 -0.99 3.96 8.63
N PHE A 38 0.15 4.13 7.98
CA PHE A 38 0.50 3.39 6.76
C PHE A 38 1.91 2.82 6.89
N LEU A 39 2.09 1.62 6.34
CA LEU A 39 3.36 0.92 6.30
C LEU A 39 3.90 0.95 4.87
N LEU A 40 5.15 1.36 4.71
CA LEU A 40 5.86 1.51 3.44
C LEU A 40 7.13 0.68 3.47
N GLY A 41 7.43 -0.06 2.40
CA GLY A 41 8.68 -0.83 2.29
C GLY A 41 9.54 -0.37 1.13
N THR A 42 10.83 -0.20 1.34
CA THR A 42 11.75 0.13 0.24
C THR A 42 12.11 -1.12 -0.57
N SER A 43 12.39 -0.90 -1.84
CA SER A 43 12.79 -1.91 -2.82
C SER A 43 14.10 -1.46 -3.46
N ASN A 44 15.20 -1.85 -2.84
CA ASN A 44 16.56 -1.62 -3.30
C ASN A 44 17.32 -2.96 -3.34
N PRO A 45 17.82 -3.40 -4.51
CA PRO A 45 18.59 -4.63 -4.62
C PRO A 45 20.07 -4.50 -4.19
N PHE A 46 20.57 -3.27 -3.97
CA PHE A 46 22.01 -3.02 -3.75
C PHE A 46 22.35 -2.49 -2.35
N ALA A 47 21.35 -2.20 -1.51
CA ALA A 47 21.54 -1.69 -0.17
C ALA A 47 20.51 -2.29 0.79
N ASP A 48 20.74 -2.13 2.08
CA ASP A 48 19.76 -2.49 3.11
C ASP A 48 18.46 -1.71 2.86
N ASN A 49 17.35 -2.43 2.98
CA ASN A 49 16.01 -1.88 2.84
C ASN A 49 15.45 -1.47 4.21
N GLU A 50 14.40 -0.68 4.16
CA GLU A 50 13.77 -0.11 5.33
C GLU A 50 12.25 -0.28 5.20
N ILE A 51 11.60 -0.58 6.32
CA ILE A 51 10.14 -0.50 6.44
C ILE A 51 9.82 0.70 7.31
N HIS A 52 9.10 1.67 6.74
CA HIS A 52 8.71 2.90 7.41
C HIS A 52 7.26 2.79 7.86
N LEU A 53 7.02 2.99 9.16
CA LEU A 53 5.69 3.25 9.69
C LEU A 53 5.47 4.77 9.69
N ILE A 54 4.53 5.23 8.88
CA ILE A 54 4.14 6.64 8.82
C ILE A 54 2.78 6.84 9.48
N GLU A 55 2.61 8.01 10.08
CA GLU A 55 1.35 8.48 10.64
C GLU A 55 0.96 9.77 9.91
N TYR A 56 -0.30 9.82 9.47
CA TYR A 56 -0.94 11.02 8.96
C TYR A 56 -1.94 11.51 9.99
N ASN A 57 -1.84 12.78 10.34
CA ASN A 57 -2.79 13.46 11.22
C ASN A 57 -3.72 14.33 10.37
N ASP A 58 -5.01 14.00 10.36
CA ASP A 58 -6.04 14.68 9.56
C ASP A 58 -6.24 16.15 9.97
N GLN A 59 -6.04 16.50 11.24
CA GLN A 59 -6.19 17.89 11.72
C GLN A 59 -5.05 18.80 11.24
N SER A 60 -3.82 18.29 11.25
CA SER A 60 -2.64 19.06 10.83
C SER A 60 -2.32 18.91 9.34
N CYS A 61 -2.97 17.96 8.66
CA CYS A 61 -2.67 17.51 7.31
C CYS A 61 -1.18 17.17 7.10
N ALA A 62 -0.51 16.69 8.15
CA ALA A 62 0.91 16.41 8.14
C ALA A 62 1.17 14.90 8.26
N VAL A 63 2.12 14.42 7.46
CA VAL A 63 2.67 13.06 7.61
C VAL A 63 3.94 13.14 8.45
N ARG A 64 4.04 12.29 9.47
CA ARG A 64 5.26 12.06 10.26
C ARG A 64 5.70 10.61 10.17
N ASN A 65 7.01 10.39 10.33
CA ASN A 65 7.55 9.06 10.52
C ASN A 65 7.48 8.68 12.01
N VAL A 66 6.82 7.56 12.29
CA VAL A 66 6.71 6.99 13.64
C VAL A 66 7.96 6.17 13.92
N GLU A 67 8.20 5.16 13.08
CA GLU A 67 9.26 4.17 13.26
C GLU A 67 9.88 3.79 11.91
N ILE A 68 11.16 3.40 11.93
CA ILE A 68 11.87 2.81 10.79
C ILE A 68 12.45 1.49 11.24
N PHE A 69 12.08 0.43 10.54
CA PHE A 69 12.58 -0.92 10.76
C PHE A 69 13.65 -1.25 9.72
N ASP A 70 14.79 -1.75 10.16
CA ASP A 70 15.84 -2.21 9.28
C ASP A 70 15.48 -3.57 8.67
N HIS A 71 15.60 -3.72 7.35
CA HIS A 71 15.30 -4.97 6.65
C HIS A 71 16.31 -5.23 5.53
N LYS A 72 17.10 -6.29 5.67
CA LYS A 72 18.20 -6.59 4.73
C LYS A 72 17.76 -6.97 3.31
N GLU A 73 16.52 -7.41 3.12
CA GLU A 73 16.07 -8.02 1.87
C GLU A 73 15.13 -7.09 1.10
N GLU A 74 15.02 -7.28 -0.22
CA GLU A 74 14.16 -6.45 -1.05
C GLU A 74 12.68 -6.75 -0.78
N VAL A 75 11.95 -5.76 -0.26
CA VAL A 75 10.51 -5.92 0.05
C VAL A 75 9.68 -5.75 -1.22
N LYS A 76 9.13 -6.86 -1.73
CA LYS A 76 8.27 -6.87 -2.92
C LYS A 76 6.80 -6.65 -2.58
N HIS A 77 6.34 -7.34 -1.54
CA HIS A 77 5.00 -7.21 -0.98
C HIS A 77 5.11 -7.06 0.53
N LEU A 78 4.24 -6.22 1.07
CA LEU A 78 4.22 -5.85 2.47
C LEU A 78 2.77 -5.75 2.88
N VAL A 79 2.38 -6.49 3.92
CA VAL A 79 1.06 -6.37 4.50
C VAL A 79 1.15 -6.36 6.01
N CYS A 80 0.49 -5.39 6.63
CA CYS A 80 0.28 -5.40 8.06
C CYS A 80 -0.88 -6.33 8.42
N LEU A 81 -0.62 -7.24 9.35
CA LEU A 81 -1.59 -8.25 9.77
C LEU A 81 -2.35 -7.83 11.02
N ASP A 82 -1.64 -7.32 12.02
CA ASP A 82 -2.26 -6.90 13.27
C ASP A 82 -1.35 -5.92 14.04
N LEU A 83 -1.98 -5.20 14.96
CA LEU A 83 -1.34 -4.34 15.94
C LEU A 83 -1.88 -4.72 17.33
N CYS A 84 -1.06 -5.37 18.14
CA CYS A 84 -1.44 -5.84 19.46
C CYS A 84 -0.78 -5.00 20.55
N GLU A 85 -1.52 -4.66 21.61
CA GLU A 85 -0.89 -4.15 22.84
C GLU A 85 -0.09 -5.26 23.51
N LYS A 86 1.08 -4.91 24.04
CA LYS A 86 1.85 -5.83 24.86
C LYS A 86 1.08 -6.12 26.14
N GLY A 87 1.17 -7.36 26.63
CA GLY A 87 0.49 -7.79 27.85
C GLY A 87 0.92 -7.05 29.13
N ASP A 88 1.96 -6.22 29.06
CA ASP A 88 2.43 -5.34 30.13
C ASP A 88 1.77 -3.94 30.10
N GLY A 89 0.95 -3.65 29.09
CA GLY A 89 0.31 -2.35 28.87
C GLY A 89 1.28 -1.23 28.50
N LYS A 90 2.57 -1.53 28.28
CA LYS A 90 3.63 -0.55 27.98
C LYS A 90 4.28 -0.88 26.65
N GLY A 91 3.55 -0.59 25.59
CA GLY A 91 4.02 -0.68 24.21
C GLY A 91 3.10 -1.50 23.33
N LYS A 92 3.30 -1.34 22.02
CA LYS A 92 2.50 -2.04 20.99
C LYS A 92 3.44 -2.86 20.13
N ASP A 93 2.98 -4.01 19.68
CA ASP A 93 3.68 -4.85 18.72
C ASP A 93 2.93 -4.86 17.40
N ILE A 94 3.67 -4.68 16.32
CA ILE A 94 3.15 -4.79 14.96
C ILE A 94 3.53 -6.15 14.39
N LEU A 95 2.56 -6.85 13.80
CA LEU A 95 2.77 -8.08 13.07
C LEU A 95 2.70 -7.79 11.57
N VAL A 96 3.80 -8.06 10.87
CA VAL A 96 3.98 -7.72 9.46
C VAL A 96 4.37 -8.96 8.67
N CYS A 97 3.76 -9.13 7.50
CA CYS A 97 4.17 -10.13 6.53
C CYS A 97 4.86 -9.48 5.33
N THR A 98 6.06 -9.95 5.01
CA THR A 98 6.85 -9.47 3.88
C THR A 98 7.09 -10.62 2.90
N SER A 99 7.22 -10.28 1.62
CA SER A 99 7.80 -11.19 0.63
C SER A 99 9.08 -10.59 0.08
N ALA A 100 10.12 -11.41 -0.04
CA ALA A 100 11.41 -11.01 -0.53
C ALA A 100 12.01 -12.03 -1.50
N VAL A 101 12.97 -11.58 -2.29
CA VAL A 101 13.80 -12.42 -3.15
C VAL A 101 15.16 -12.56 -2.48
N VAL A 102 15.56 -13.79 -2.19
CA VAL A 102 16.78 -14.11 -1.45
C VAL A 102 17.72 -14.92 -2.35
N SER A 103 19.03 -14.69 -2.25
CA SER A 103 20.01 -15.58 -2.88
C SER A 103 20.00 -16.93 -2.16
N ALA A 104 19.78 -18.02 -2.90
CA ALA A 104 19.92 -19.37 -2.38
C ALA A 104 21.37 -19.59 -1.92
N ASP A 105 21.56 -19.84 -0.64
CA ASP A 105 22.87 -20.21 -0.10
C ASP A 105 23.31 -21.55 -0.73
N ILE A 106 24.46 -21.56 -1.40
CA ILE A 106 25.12 -22.78 -1.88
C ILE A 106 25.71 -23.50 -0.67
N GLY A 107 24.86 -24.16 0.12
CA GLY A 107 25.25 -24.75 1.40
C GLY A 107 24.42 -25.96 1.79
N GLY A 108 24.77 -27.13 1.25
CA GLY A 108 24.50 -28.43 1.87
C GLY A 108 23.28 -29.22 1.36
N ALA A 109 23.54 -30.09 0.38
CA ALA A 109 22.85 -31.36 0.12
C ALA A 109 21.31 -31.34 -0.13
N SER A 110 20.90 -30.90 -1.32
CA SER A 110 19.95 -31.67 -2.16
C SER A 110 19.95 -31.10 -3.57
N GLN A 111 20.33 -31.91 -4.56
CA GLN A 111 20.27 -31.56 -5.98
C GLN A 111 18.81 -31.54 -6.45
N VAL A 112 18.18 -30.37 -6.41
CA VAL A 112 17.04 -30.07 -7.29
C VAL A 112 17.55 -29.07 -8.32
N ARG A 113 17.29 -29.35 -9.61
CA ARG A 113 17.76 -28.52 -10.74
C ARG A 113 17.32 -27.06 -10.54
N VAL A 114 18.28 -26.20 -10.29
CA VAL A 114 18.12 -24.74 -10.16
C VAL A 114 18.16 -24.14 -11.56
N ASP A 115 17.05 -23.54 -12.01
CA ASP A 115 17.06 -22.70 -13.21
C ASP A 115 17.89 -21.44 -12.96
N ALA A 116 18.62 -21.02 -13.99
CA ALA A 116 19.70 -20.04 -13.94
C ALA A 116 19.34 -18.75 -13.17
N GLY A 117 19.96 -18.58 -12.00
CA GLY A 117 19.90 -17.33 -11.23
C GLY A 117 20.04 -17.48 -9.72
N GLY A 118 19.79 -18.66 -9.15
CA GLY A 118 19.99 -18.91 -7.71
C GLY A 118 19.19 -17.98 -6.78
N LEU A 119 18.13 -17.31 -7.27
CA LEU A 119 17.27 -16.43 -6.48
C LEU A 119 15.97 -17.17 -6.17
N GLU A 120 15.60 -17.21 -4.89
CA GLU A 120 14.39 -17.86 -4.39
C GLU A 120 13.44 -16.83 -3.80
N TRP A 121 12.14 -16.99 -4.04
CA TRP A 121 11.13 -16.19 -3.37
C TRP A 121 10.78 -16.80 -2.01
N ARG A 122 10.77 -15.94 -0.99
CA ARG A 122 10.44 -16.31 0.38
C ARG A 122 9.46 -15.32 0.98
N CYS A 123 8.68 -15.81 1.94
CA CYS A 123 7.70 -15.01 2.65
C CYS A 123 7.99 -15.13 4.15
N PHE A 124 8.08 -13.98 4.82
CA PHE A 124 8.51 -13.90 6.20
C PHE A 124 7.44 -13.25 7.06
N LEU A 125 7.30 -13.76 8.28
CA LEU A 125 6.51 -13.17 9.32
C LEU A 125 7.45 -12.45 10.29
N HIS A 126 7.14 -11.19 10.55
CA HIS A 126 7.94 -10.27 11.34
C HIS A 126 7.13 -9.67 12.49
N ARG A 127 7.78 -9.45 13.64
CA ARG A 127 7.24 -8.72 14.78
C ARG A 127 8.12 -7.53 15.10
N GLY A 128 7.54 -6.35 15.14
CA GLY A 128 8.22 -5.12 15.53
C GLY A 128 7.66 -4.60 16.84
N SER A 129 8.52 -4.25 17.79
CA SER A 129 8.11 -3.54 18.99
C SER A 129 8.08 -2.04 18.70
N LEU A 130 6.94 -1.39 18.93
CA LEU A 130 6.76 0.05 18.80
C LEU A 130 6.99 0.70 20.16
N SER A 131 8.11 1.42 20.29
CA SER A 131 8.42 2.21 21.49
C SER A 131 7.90 3.64 21.41
N ASN A 132 7.69 4.19 20.21
CA ASN A 132 7.36 5.61 20.00
C ASN A 132 5.85 5.87 19.81
N PHE A 133 4.97 5.04 20.36
CA PHE A 133 3.53 5.29 20.29
C PHE A 133 3.05 6.31 21.34
N ASP A 134 3.97 7.04 21.98
CA ASP A 134 3.69 7.89 23.12
C ASP A 134 2.73 9.04 22.77
N GLU A 135 1.59 8.95 23.47
CA GLU A 135 0.65 9.94 24.00
C GLU A 135 0.76 11.38 23.47
N GLU A 136 -0.40 11.90 23.05
CA GLU A 136 -0.65 13.30 22.68
C GLU A 136 0.28 14.26 23.44
N GLU A 137 1.10 15.04 22.71
CA GLU A 137 1.61 16.27 23.32
C GLU A 137 0.36 17.07 23.74
N PRO A 138 0.14 17.31 25.05
CA PRO A 138 -1.02 18.06 25.47
C PRO A 138 -0.89 19.44 24.84
N LEU A 139 -1.90 19.81 24.04
CA LEU A 139 -2.06 21.17 23.53
C LEU A 139 -2.00 22.09 24.75
N ALA A 140 -0.85 22.75 24.92
CA ALA A 140 -0.66 23.72 25.99
C ALA A 140 -1.75 24.77 25.85
N GLY A 141 -2.63 24.82 26.85
CA GLY A 141 -3.77 25.73 26.93
C GLY A 141 -3.34 27.18 26.78
N GLY A 142 -4.20 27.96 26.14
CA GLY A 142 -3.93 29.36 25.86
C GLY A 142 -3.87 30.22 27.12
N GLU A 143 -3.10 31.30 27.02
CA GLU A 143 -3.34 32.55 27.74
C GLU A 143 -2.93 33.74 26.86
N SER A 144 -3.93 34.55 26.53
CA SER A 144 -3.95 36.00 26.27
C SER A 144 -2.74 36.75 25.66
N ASP A 145 -2.99 37.35 24.50
CA ASP A 145 -2.44 38.63 24.00
C ASP A 145 -2.45 39.73 25.09
N PRO A 146 -1.57 40.77 25.07
CA PRO A 146 -1.46 41.69 23.92
C PRO A 146 -0.08 42.33 23.67
N GLY A 147 0.19 42.77 22.44
CA GLY A 147 1.23 43.79 22.19
C GLY A 147 1.67 44.01 20.75
N MET A 148 1.04 44.99 20.08
CA MET A 148 1.51 45.63 18.85
C MET A 148 3.02 46.00 18.86
N ALA A 149 3.73 45.75 17.76
CA ALA A 149 4.58 46.76 17.11
C ALA A 149 5.02 46.31 15.70
N GLN A 150 4.77 47.19 14.74
CA GLN A 150 5.26 47.22 13.36
C GLN A 150 6.79 47.38 13.32
N VAL A 151 7.48 46.83 12.30
CA VAL A 151 8.57 47.45 11.49
C VAL A 151 8.73 46.54 10.25
N GLU A 152 8.25 46.90 9.05
CA GLU A 152 8.85 47.79 8.02
C GLU A 152 10.18 47.35 7.41
N GLU A 153 10.23 47.53 6.09
CA GLU A 153 11.25 47.16 5.12
C GLU A 153 12.63 47.77 5.40
N ALA A 154 13.69 47.03 5.06
CA ALA A 154 14.93 47.64 4.60
C ALA A 154 15.65 46.67 3.64
N ASN A 155 15.45 46.88 2.36
CA ASN A 155 16.22 46.28 1.28
C ASN A 155 16.80 47.44 0.46
N GLN A 156 18.10 47.73 0.63
CA GLN A 156 18.92 48.60 -0.24
C GLN A 156 20.38 48.39 0.21
N GLU A 157 21.20 47.75 -0.62
CA GLU A 157 22.06 48.35 -1.66
C GLU A 157 23.52 48.39 -1.18
N SER A 158 24.39 47.67 -1.88
CA SER A 158 25.65 48.27 -2.35
C SER A 158 26.25 47.45 -3.50
N ARG A 159 26.46 48.16 -4.60
CA ARG A 159 26.96 47.74 -5.90
C ARG A 159 28.49 47.80 -5.98
N LYS A 160 29.05 46.96 -6.87
CA LYS A 160 30.21 47.16 -7.77
C LYS A 160 31.61 47.39 -7.17
N LEU A 161 32.61 46.61 -7.63
CA LEU A 161 33.50 47.02 -8.74
C LEU A 161 34.46 45.88 -9.16
N ASP A 162 34.82 45.95 -10.45
CA ASP A 162 35.66 45.05 -11.25
C ASP A 162 37.17 45.14 -10.92
N ASP A 163 37.97 44.10 -11.19
CA ASP A 163 39.15 44.18 -12.08
C ASP A 163 39.78 42.81 -12.45
N LEU A 164 40.46 42.80 -13.60
CA LEU A 164 41.02 41.68 -14.37
C LEU A 164 42.39 41.15 -13.88
N GLY A 165 42.72 39.90 -14.23
CA GLY A 165 44.10 39.39 -14.21
C GLY A 165 44.25 37.93 -14.67
N GLU A 166 44.87 37.73 -15.85
CA GLU A 166 45.27 36.43 -16.41
C GLU A 166 46.43 35.76 -15.64
N GLY A 167 46.48 34.42 -15.62
CA GLY A 167 47.65 33.66 -15.15
C GLY A 167 47.47 32.15 -15.21
N LYS A 168 48.44 31.44 -15.80
CA LYS A 168 48.43 30.04 -16.24
C LYS A 168 48.66 28.97 -15.15
N GLU A 169 48.22 27.76 -15.51
CA GLU A 169 48.81 26.42 -15.29
C GLU A 169 48.79 25.67 -13.94
N ASN A 170 48.26 24.45 -14.06
CA ASN A 170 48.66 23.17 -13.45
C ASN A 170 48.43 22.91 -11.94
N GLY A 171 47.67 21.85 -11.66
CA GLY A 171 47.66 21.17 -10.37
C GLY A 171 46.49 20.21 -10.20
N ARG A 172 46.72 18.91 -10.47
CA ARG A 172 45.88 17.82 -9.97
C ARG A 172 45.78 17.91 -8.45
N GLU A 173 44.57 17.80 -7.90
CA GLU A 173 44.29 17.00 -6.70
C GLU A 173 42.79 16.88 -6.46
N ASN A 174 42.33 15.63 -6.40
CA ASN A 174 41.00 15.23 -5.96
C ASN A 174 40.81 15.63 -4.49
N SER A 175 39.96 16.61 -4.22
CA SER A 175 39.40 16.81 -2.88
C SER A 175 37.94 16.37 -2.89
N THR A 176 37.69 15.30 -2.15
CA THR A 176 36.39 14.78 -1.75
C THR A 176 35.66 15.88 -0.97
N SER A 177 34.61 16.45 -1.58
CA SER A 177 33.67 17.31 -0.88
C SER A 177 32.86 16.46 0.10
N LYS A 178 33.27 16.48 1.37
CA LYS A 178 32.43 16.12 2.52
C LYS A 178 31.20 17.05 2.53
N GLY A 179 30.13 16.62 1.87
CA GLY A 179 28.79 17.13 2.13
C GLY A 179 28.39 16.71 3.54
N LYS A 180 28.21 17.70 4.43
CA LYS A 180 27.79 17.52 5.82
C LYS A 180 26.47 16.74 5.87
N SER A 181 26.54 15.56 6.47
CA SER A 181 25.40 14.83 7.02
C SER A 181 24.69 15.72 8.04
N LEU A 182 23.40 15.97 7.82
CA LEU A 182 22.50 16.43 8.87
C LEU A 182 22.21 15.21 9.75
N GLU A 183 23.03 15.05 10.78
CA GLU A 183 22.82 14.08 11.85
C GLU A 183 21.60 14.45 12.68
N GLY A 184 20.62 13.55 12.62
CA GLY A 184 19.49 13.38 13.52
C GLY A 184 18.94 11.97 13.33
N GLY A 185 19.82 10.98 13.24
CA GLY A 185 19.44 9.59 13.01
C GLY A 185 18.80 9.03 14.27
N LYS A 186 17.46 8.92 14.28
CA LYS A 186 16.77 8.03 15.22
C LYS A 186 17.36 6.63 15.04
N GLU A 187 17.68 5.93 16.14
CA GLU A 187 18.08 4.53 16.07
C GLU A 187 16.97 3.72 15.40
N LYS A 188 17.31 2.92 14.39
CA LYS A 188 16.35 2.06 13.68
C LYS A 188 15.85 0.97 14.63
N ALA A 189 14.55 0.75 14.68
CA ALA A 189 13.97 -0.32 15.47
C ALA A 189 14.29 -1.69 14.86
N ALA A 190 14.58 -2.67 15.72
CA ALA A 190 14.79 -4.04 15.28
C ALA A 190 13.45 -4.71 14.93
N LEU A 191 13.40 -5.34 13.76
CA LEU A 191 12.27 -6.15 13.32
C LEU A 191 12.62 -7.63 13.50
N GLU A 192 12.00 -8.29 14.47
CA GLU A 192 12.25 -9.69 14.76
C GLU A 192 11.62 -10.57 13.67
N LYS A 193 12.43 -11.43 13.04
CA LYS A 193 11.95 -12.45 12.11
C LYS A 193 11.42 -13.65 12.90
N LEU A 194 10.10 -13.79 12.96
CA LEU A 194 9.44 -14.89 13.68
C LEU A 194 9.54 -16.20 12.91
N ARG A 195 9.18 -16.17 11.61
CA ARG A 195 9.05 -17.39 10.81
C ARG A 195 9.21 -17.14 9.32
N GLU A 196 9.74 -18.15 8.63
CA GLU A 196 9.63 -18.27 7.18
C GLU A 196 8.42 -19.15 6.83
N LEU A 197 7.45 -18.56 6.12
CA LEU A 197 6.26 -19.28 5.68
C LEU A 197 6.66 -20.24 4.55
N ARG A 198 6.37 -21.53 4.71
CA ARG A 198 6.75 -22.61 3.76
C ARG A 198 8.26 -22.71 3.50
N ALA A 199 9.07 -22.72 4.56
CA ALA A 199 10.51 -22.99 4.48
C ALA A 199 10.86 -24.34 3.81
N ASP A 200 9.92 -25.29 3.78
CA ASP A 200 10.07 -26.59 3.16
C ASP A 200 10.04 -26.55 1.62
N GLN A 201 9.39 -25.55 1.03
CA GLN A 201 9.27 -25.43 -0.42
C GLN A 201 9.29 -23.97 -0.88
N PRO A 202 10.38 -23.53 -1.54
CA PRO A 202 10.53 -22.15 -1.96
C PRO A 202 9.44 -21.76 -2.95
N TYR A 203 9.09 -20.48 -2.97
CA TYR A 203 8.15 -19.93 -3.92
C TYR A 203 8.84 -19.64 -5.26
N THR A 204 8.07 -19.70 -6.33
CA THR A 204 8.58 -19.43 -7.68
C THR A 204 8.56 -17.94 -8.01
N SER A 205 7.44 -17.28 -7.76
CA SER A 205 7.27 -15.83 -7.82
C SER A 205 6.02 -15.48 -7.03
N ILE A 206 6.21 -14.92 -5.84
CA ILE A 206 5.10 -14.39 -5.06
C ILE A 206 4.56 -13.16 -5.79
N LYS A 207 3.25 -13.14 -6.01
CA LYS A 207 2.54 -12.07 -6.74
C LYS A 207 1.73 -11.17 -5.84
N GLN A 208 1.22 -11.73 -4.74
CA GLN A 208 0.44 -10.97 -3.77
C GLN A 208 0.34 -11.74 -2.45
N ILE A 209 0.21 -10.99 -1.35
CA ILE A 209 -0.23 -11.51 -0.05
C ILE A 209 -1.63 -10.93 0.18
N ALA A 210 -2.63 -11.80 0.27
CA ALA A 210 -4.00 -11.43 0.60
C ALA A 210 -4.25 -11.69 2.09
N VAL A 211 -5.01 -10.81 2.73
CA VAL A 211 -5.37 -10.91 4.14
C VAL A 211 -6.87 -11.10 4.25
N ASP A 212 -7.26 -12.10 5.03
CA ASP A 212 -8.63 -12.36 5.44
C ASP A 212 -8.91 -11.51 6.70
N ASP A 213 -9.62 -10.40 6.46
CA ASP A 213 -10.04 -9.42 7.47
C ASP A 213 -11.57 -9.48 7.68
N HIS A 214 -12.14 -10.69 7.64
CA HIS A 214 -13.57 -10.89 7.86
C HIS A 214 -13.99 -10.36 9.25
N GLU A 215 -14.99 -9.48 9.28
CA GLU A 215 -15.46 -8.76 10.48
C GLU A 215 -14.36 -7.94 11.18
N GLY A 216 -13.35 -7.49 10.44
CA GLY A 216 -12.27 -6.65 10.97
C GLY A 216 -11.28 -7.42 11.86
N LYS A 217 -11.36 -8.75 11.91
CA LYS A 217 -10.42 -9.62 12.63
C LYS A 217 -9.52 -10.33 11.64
N PHE A 218 -8.22 -10.12 11.78
CA PHE A 218 -7.22 -10.89 11.06
C PHE A 218 -7.27 -12.39 11.45
N ARG A 219 -7.68 -13.24 10.51
CA ARG A 219 -7.78 -14.71 10.71
C ARG A 219 -6.81 -15.51 9.85
N ARG A 220 -6.65 -15.14 8.57
CA ARG A 220 -5.87 -15.92 7.61
C ARG A 220 -5.11 -15.00 6.65
N ILE A 221 -4.04 -15.54 6.07
CA ILE A 221 -3.44 -14.97 4.85
C ILE A 221 -3.42 -16.02 3.75
N ALA A 222 -3.50 -15.53 2.51
CA ALA A 222 -3.16 -16.31 1.34
C ALA A 222 -1.90 -15.72 0.70
N VAL A 223 -0.85 -16.53 0.59
CA VAL A 223 0.32 -16.20 -0.22
C VAL A 223 0.08 -16.74 -1.62
N ILE A 224 -0.09 -15.83 -2.58
CA ILE A 224 -0.34 -16.16 -3.99
C ILE A 224 1.01 -16.24 -4.71
N ASP A 225 1.41 -17.45 -5.08
CA ASP A 225 2.57 -17.77 -5.92
C ASP A 225 2.15 -17.84 -7.39
N LYS A 226 3.12 -17.97 -8.28
CA LYS A 226 2.89 -18.03 -9.73
C LYS A 226 1.94 -19.14 -10.15
N TYR A 227 2.03 -20.33 -9.58
CA TYR A 227 1.23 -21.51 -9.99
C TYR A 227 0.44 -22.15 -8.85
N ARG A 228 0.35 -21.47 -7.71
CA ARG A 228 -0.28 -22.00 -6.50
C ARG A 228 -0.63 -20.90 -5.53
N TYR A 229 -1.51 -21.20 -4.59
CA TYR A 229 -1.70 -20.37 -3.41
C TYR A 229 -1.56 -21.21 -2.15
N ASN A 230 -1.01 -20.59 -1.10
CA ASN A 230 -0.83 -21.21 0.21
C ASN A 230 -1.63 -20.42 1.25
N ILE A 231 -2.48 -21.11 2.01
CA ILE A 231 -3.29 -20.54 3.07
C ILE A 231 -2.64 -20.81 4.41
N PHE A 232 -2.53 -19.76 5.22
CA PHE A 232 -2.07 -19.83 6.59
C PHE A 232 -3.11 -19.22 7.51
N GLY A 233 -3.41 -19.90 8.61
CA GLY A 233 -4.31 -19.42 9.65
C GLY A 233 -3.55 -18.86 10.83
N ARG A 234 -4.15 -17.89 11.49
CA ARG A 234 -3.68 -17.35 12.75
C ARG A 234 -4.07 -18.29 13.89
N SER A 235 -3.07 -18.79 14.59
CA SER A 235 -3.16 -19.36 15.94
C SER A 235 -2.87 -18.27 16.99
N GLN A 236 -3.16 -18.51 18.27
CA GLN A 236 -3.15 -17.49 19.34
C GLN A 236 -1.90 -16.58 19.34
N HIS A 237 -0.72 -17.10 18.96
CA HIS A 237 0.53 -16.34 18.86
C HIS A 237 1.38 -16.66 17.62
N ASP A 238 0.89 -17.48 16.69
CA ASP A 238 1.67 -17.93 15.53
C ASP A 238 0.77 -18.12 14.29
N MET A 239 1.36 -18.43 13.15
CA MET A 239 0.67 -18.76 11.92
C MET A 239 0.93 -20.20 11.48
N ASP A 240 -0.15 -20.96 11.32
CA ASP A 240 -0.12 -22.36 10.92
C ASP A 240 -0.53 -22.53 9.47
N PHE A 241 0.15 -23.44 8.76
CA PHE A 241 -0.21 -23.78 7.39
C PHE A 241 -1.52 -24.59 7.38
N ILE A 242 -2.48 -24.16 6.57
CA ILE A 242 -3.79 -24.82 6.43
C ILE A 242 -3.83 -25.68 5.17
N SER A 243 -3.60 -25.06 4.01
CA SER A 243 -3.78 -25.72 2.72
C SER A 243 -2.94 -25.07 1.62
N SER A 244 -2.71 -25.83 0.55
CA SER A 244 -2.09 -25.35 -0.68
C SER A 244 -2.85 -25.95 -1.86
N LYS A 245 -3.07 -25.15 -2.89
CA LYS A 245 -3.66 -25.60 -4.15
C LYS A 245 -2.80 -25.15 -5.32
N ASN A 246 -2.51 -26.07 -6.23
CA ASN A 246 -1.88 -25.76 -7.49
C ASN A 246 -2.94 -25.36 -8.52
N THR A 247 -2.59 -24.41 -9.38
CA THR A 247 -3.42 -23.92 -10.47
C THR A 247 -2.73 -24.15 -11.79
N ASP A 248 -3.48 -24.50 -12.83
CA ASP A 248 -2.93 -24.76 -14.16
C ASP A 248 -2.40 -23.49 -14.86
N GLY A 249 -2.88 -22.32 -14.43
CA GLY A 249 -2.51 -21.01 -14.97
C GLY A 249 -1.62 -20.18 -14.05
N GLU A 250 -0.96 -19.17 -14.64
CA GLU A 250 -0.19 -18.18 -13.90
C GLU A 250 -1.12 -17.26 -13.12
N LEU A 251 -1.01 -17.26 -11.79
CA LEU A 251 -1.75 -16.35 -10.93
C LEU A 251 -1.09 -14.98 -10.94
N ASN A 252 -1.91 -13.93 -10.87
CA ASN A 252 -1.46 -12.53 -10.84
C ASN A 252 -1.84 -11.82 -9.53
N PHE A 253 -3.01 -12.14 -8.98
CA PHE A 253 -3.52 -11.50 -7.77
C PHE A 253 -4.51 -12.43 -7.06
N GLY A 254 -4.77 -12.19 -5.78
CA GLY A 254 -5.83 -12.86 -5.05
C GLY A 254 -6.37 -11.98 -3.93
N THR A 255 -7.64 -12.18 -3.59
CA THR A 255 -8.33 -11.47 -2.52
C THR A 255 -9.39 -12.37 -1.88
N PHE A 256 -9.66 -12.17 -0.60
CA PHE A 256 -10.73 -12.87 0.12
C PHE A 256 -12.07 -12.16 -0.07
N ASP A 257 -13.16 -12.90 -0.03
CA ASP A 257 -14.51 -12.32 0.01
C ASP A 257 -14.80 -11.78 1.42
N PRO A 258 -15.12 -10.48 1.59
CA PRO A 258 -15.44 -9.91 2.89
C PRO A 258 -16.76 -10.41 3.49
N HIS A 259 -17.68 -10.96 2.69
CA HIS A 259 -18.99 -11.45 3.14
C HIS A 259 -19.01 -12.96 3.40
N HIS A 260 -18.03 -13.69 2.87
CA HIS A 260 -18.00 -15.15 2.89
C HIS A 260 -16.63 -15.67 3.36
N GLU A 261 -16.59 -16.18 4.59
CA GLU A 261 -15.38 -16.58 5.32
C GLU A 261 -14.45 -17.58 4.58
N ASN A 262 -14.94 -18.37 3.62
CA ASN A 262 -14.15 -19.42 2.97
C ASN A 262 -13.94 -19.20 1.47
N ILE A 263 -14.23 -18.02 0.93
CA ILE A 263 -14.08 -17.77 -0.50
C ILE A 263 -12.79 -16.98 -0.76
N LEU A 264 -11.90 -17.59 -1.52
CA LEU A 264 -10.73 -16.91 -2.10
C LEU A 264 -10.95 -16.72 -3.59
N THR A 265 -10.88 -15.48 -4.05
CA THR A 265 -10.87 -15.16 -5.47
C THR A 265 -9.44 -14.94 -5.94
N VAL A 266 -9.05 -15.63 -7.00
CA VAL A 266 -7.73 -15.50 -7.64
C VAL A 266 -7.89 -15.15 -9.10
N ILE A 267 -6.93 -14.39 -9.60
CA ILE A 267 -6.84 -13.97 -10.99
C ILE A 267 -5.76 -14.79 -11.68
N SER A 268 -6.07 -15.31 -12.86
CA SER A 268 -5.07 -15.83 -13.79
C SER A 268 -5.26 -15.21 -15.17
N ASN A 269 -4.28 -14.43 -15.64
CA ASN A 269 -4.32 -13.69 -16.90
C ASN A 269 -5.59 -12.83 -17.02
N THR A 270 -6.56 -13.24 -17.84
CA THR A 270 -7.84 -12.55 -18.06
C THR A 270 -9.03 -13.22 -17.35
N ASN A 271 -8.79 -14.33 -16.66
CA ASN A 271 -9.80 -15.10 -15.93
C ASN A 271 -9.78 -14.78 -14.44
N VAL A 272 -10.96 -14.86 -13.85
CA VAL A 272 -11.17 -14.77 -12.41
C VAL A 272 -11.80 -16.07 -11.94
N TYR A 273 -11.22 -16.67 -10.91
CA TYR A 273 -11.68 -17.91 -10.29
C TYR A 273 -12.00 -17.66 -8.81
N GLY A 274 -13.14 -18.15 -8.34
CA GLY A 274 -13.50 -18.19 -6.93
C GLY A 274 -13.41 -19.63 -6.42
N TYR A 275 -12.64 -19.85 -5.36
CA TYR A 275 -12.46 -21.14 -4.73
C TYR A 275 -13.02 -21.16 -3.31
N ASP A 276 -13.72 -22.23 -2.96
CA ASP A 276 -14.08 -22.57 -1.59
C ASP A 276 -12.88 -23.25 -0.92
N LEU A 277 -12.33 -22.62 0.11
CA LEU A 277 -11.17 -23.10 0.85
C LEU A 277 -11.47 -24.33 1.71
N GLN A 278 -12.73 -24.56 2.09
CA GLN A 278 -13.09 -25.68 2.95
C GLN A 278 -13.19 -26.99 2.16
N ASN A 279 -13.81 -26.93 0.98
CA ASN A 279 -14.06 -28.09 0.14
C ASN A 279 -13.04 -28.22 -1.01
N ASP A 280 -12.20 -27.22 -1.21
CA ASP A 280 -11.25 -27.10 -2.32
C ASP A 280 -11.93 -27.13 -3.71
N VAL A 281 -13.15 -26.62 -3.79
CA VAL A 281 -13.97 -26.63 -5.01
C VAL A 281 -13.97 -25.25 -5.66
N GLU A 282 -13.94 -25.21 -7.00
CA GLU A 282 -14.21 -23.99 -7.75
C GLU A 282 -15.71 -23.64 -7.65
N ILE A 283 -16.02 -22.49 -7.06
CA ILE A 283 -17.39 -21.98 -6.91
C ILE A 283 -17.83 -21.30 -8.20
N PHE A 284 -16.95 -20.49 -8.77
CA PHE A 284 -17.22 -19.79 -10.01
C PHE A 284 -15.94 -19.53 -10.81
N SER A 285 -16.10 -19.43 -12.12
CA SER A 285 -15.10 -18.90 -13.03
C SER A 285 -15.76 -17.96 -14.02
N THR A 286 -15.09 -16.85 -14.33
CA THR A 286 -15.53 -15.92 -15.37
C THR A 286 -14.37 -15.46 -16.23
N PHE A 287 -14.62 -15.39 -17.53
CA PHE A 287 -13.72 -14.74 -18.48
C PHE A 287 -14.04 -13.25 -18.47
N ALA A 288 -13.17 -12.45 -17.87
CA ALA A 288 -13.46 -11.03 -17.66
C ALA A 288 -13.50 -10.22 -18.98
N ASN A 289 -13.09 -10.83 -20.10
CA ASN A 289 -13.13 -10.25 -21.44
C ASN A 289 -12.39 -8.90 -21.53
N HIS A 290 -11.31 -8.77 -20.77
CA HIS A 290 -10.33 -7.69 -20.92
C HIS A 290 -9.40 -7.98 -22.10
N LYS A 291 -8.83 -6.92 -22.69
CA LYS A 291 -7.90 -7.06 -23.83
C LYS A 291 -6.48 -7.39 -23.39
N ALA A 292 -6.17 -7.14 -22.12
CA ALA A 292 -4.88 -7.41 -21.51
C ALA A 292 -5.09 -8.12 -20.17
N ASP A 293 -3.99 -8.56 -19.57
CA ASP A 293 -4.02 -9.23 -18.27
C ASP A 293 -4.63 -8.34 -17.18
N LEU A 294 -5.33 -8.99 -16.26
CA LEU A 294 -5.88 -8.38 -15.08
C LEU A 294 -4.76 -8.07 -14.09
N SER A 295 -4.81 -6.86 -13.53
CA SER A 295 -3.82 -6.35 -12.59
C SER A 295 -4.26 -6.48 -11.14
N SER A 296 -5.54 -6.23 -10.85
CA SER A 296 -6.07 -6.36 -9.50
C SER A 296 -7.58 -6.66 -9.52
N VAL A 297 -8.07 -7.19 -8.41
CA VAL A 297 -9.48 -7.49 -8.17
C VAL A 297 -9.81 -7.10 -6.75
N ASP A 298 -11.00 -6.54 -6.55
CA ASP A 298 -11.50 -6.22 -5.22
C ASP A 298 -12.99 -6.51 -5.10
N PHE A 299 -13.42 -6.82 -3.88
CA PHE A 299 -14.82 -7.01 -3.53
C PHE A 299 -15.39 -5.75 -2.92
N ASN A 300 -16.66 -5.47 -3.15
CA ASN A 300 -17.34 -4.43 -2.40
C ASN A 300 -17.64 -4.95 -0.98
N PRO A 301 -17.07 -4.36 0.08
CA PRO A 301 -17.31 -4.81 1.45
C PRO A 301 -18.71 -4.48 1.95
N ASN A 302 -19.41 -3.55 1.31
CA ASN A 302 -20.74 -3.07 1.70
C ASN A 302 -21.87 -3.75 0.92
N ILE A 303 -21.61 -4.15 -0.34
CA ILE A 303 -22.59 -4.84 -1.19
C ILE A 303 -22.11 -6.27 -1.52
N PRO A 304 -22.82 -7.31 -1.07
CA PRO A 304 -22.43 -8.69 -1.36
C PRO A 304 -22.56 -9.00 -2.85
N ASN A 305 -21.74 -9.92 -3.33
CA ASN A 305 -21.69 -10.38 -4.73
C ASN A 305 -21.22 -9.35 -5.76
N VAL A 306 -20.76 -8.17 -5.34
CA VAL A 306 -20.20 -7.16 -6.26
C VAL A 306 -18.68 -7.22 -6.25
N LEU A 307 -18.12 -7.39 -7.43
CA LEU A 307 -16.68 -7.49 -7.67
C LEU A 307 -16.26 -6.45 -8.71
N VAL A 308 -15.06 -5.90 -8.56
CA VAL A 308 -14.42 -5.05 -9.57
C VAL A 308 -13.12 -5.70 -10.03
N THR A 309 -12.89 -5.67 -11.34
CA THR A 309 -11.63 -6.13 -11.96
C THR A 309 -10.97 -4.97 -12.69
N SER A 310 -9.67 -4.81 -12.49
CA SER A 310 -8.85 -3.85 -13.24
C SER A 310 -7.87 -4.57 -14.15
N SER A 311 -7.52 -3.93 -15.26
CA SER A 311 -6.59 -4.50 -16.23
C SER A 311 -5.52 -3.50 -16.67
N ASN A 312 -4.45 -4.06 -17.22
CA ASN A 312 -3.43 -3.33 -17.94
C ASN A 312 -3.97 -2.67 -19.23
N ASP A 313 -5.21 -2.92 -19.64
CA ASP A 313 -5.82 -2.21 -20.78
C ASP A 313 -6.37 -0.81 -20.44
N GLY A 314 -6.32 -0.39 -19.16
CA GLY A 314 -6.86 0.89 -18.67
C GLY A 314 -8.34 0.84 -18.30
N TYR A 315 -9.01 -0.28 -18.57
CA TYR A 315 -10.41 -0.49 -18.26
C TYR A 315 -10.59 -1.16 -16.90
N VAL A 316 -11.73 -0.83 -16.32
CA VAL A 316 -12.26 -1.44 -15.11
C VAL A 316 -13.64 -1.98 -15.42
N LYS A 317 -13.91 -3.19 -14.93
CA LYS A 317 -15.20 -3.86 -15.11
C LYS A 317 -15.78 -4.25 -13.78
N PHE A 318 -17.10 -4.12 -13.69
CA PHE A 318 -17.87 -4.50 -12.51
C PHE A 318 -18.74 -5.71 -12.81
N TRP A 319 -18.77 -6.61 -11.84
CA TRP A 319 -19.37 -7.92 -11.96
C TRP A 319 -20.33 -8.16 -10.81
N ASP A 320 -21.44 -8.81 -11.13
CA ASP A 320 -22.35 -9.37 -10.15
C ASP A 320 -22.15 -10.89 -10.17
N LEU A 321 -21.70 -11.48 -9.06
CA LEU A 321 -21.45 -12.92 -8.97
C LEU A 321 -22.70 -13.75 -9.26
N ARG A 322 -23.90 -13.19 -9.08
CA ARG A 322 -25.16 -13.85 -9.42
C ARG A 322 -25.36 -13.95 -10.94
N PHE A 323 -24.71 -13.08 -11.71
CA PHE A 323 -24.87 -12.95 -13.16
C PHE A 323 -23.50 -12.71 -13.83
N LEU A 324 -22.65 -13.74 -13.81
CA LEU A 324 -21.28 -13.70 -14.36
C LEU A 324 -21.18 -13.70 -15.90
N ALA A 325 -22.30 -13.73 -16.61
CA ALA A 325 -22.31 -13.79 -18.08
C ALA A 325 -21.76 -12.52 -18.73
N ASP A 326 -22.06 -11.36 -18.17
CA ASP A 326 -21.61 -10.06 -18.67
C ASP A 326 -21.33 -9.11 -17.50
N ALA A 327 -20.30 -8.28 -17.65
CA ALA A 327 -20.07 -7.16 -16.75
C ALA A 327 -21.22 -6.15 -16.88
N PHE A 328 -21.80 -5.74 -15.75
CA PHE A 328 -22.91 -4.78 -15.78
C PHE A 328 -22.43 -3.36 -16.08
N LEU A 329 -21.18 -3.06 -15.74
CA LEU A 329 -20.54 -1.77 -15.99
C LEU A 329 -19.10 -1.99 -16.46
N THR A 330 -18.70 -1.29 -17.53
CA THR A 330 -17.34 -1.27 -18.07
C THR A 330 -16.95 0.17 -18.30
N VAL A 331 -15.86 0.62 -17.69
CA VAL A 331 -15.44 2.02 -17.71
C VAL A 331 -13.97 2.09 -18.09
N ASN A 332 -13.64 3.00 -19.00
CA ASN A 332 -12.25 3.38 -19.23
C ASN A 332 -11.88 4.47 -18.23
N ILE A 333 -11.06 4.12 -17.24
CA ILE A 333 -10.74 5.01 -16.12
C ILE A 333 -9.38 5.69 -16.31
N HIS A 334 -8.40 5.00 -16.90
CA HIS A 334 -7.02 5.49 -17.02
C HIS A 334 -6.50 5.40 -18.46
N SER A 335 -5.52 6.23 -18.79
CA SER A 335 -4.89 6.21 -20.12
C SER A 335 -3.80 5.13 -20.25
N HIS A 336 -3.36 4.55 -19.13
CA HIS A 336 -2.38 3.48 -19.04
C HIS A 336 -2.86 2.40 -18.05
N TRP A 337 -1.99 1.43 -17.78
CA TRP A 337 -2.19 0.29 -16.90
C TRP A 337 -2.69 0.70 -15.52
N VAL A 338 -3.86 0.18 -15.13
CA VAL A 338 -4.38 0.32 -13.78
C VAL A 338 -3.58 -0.61 -12.88
N THR A 339 -2.98 -0.10 -11.81
CA THR A 339 -2.09 -0.87 -10.93
C THR A 339 -2.81 -1.44 -9.72
N SER A 340 -3.72 -0.67 -9.13
CA SER A 340 -4.56 -1.13 -8.02
C SER A 340 -5.94 -0.49 -8.08
N ILE A 341 -6.93 -1.24 -7.61
CA ILE A 341 -8.30 -0.78 -7.45
C ILE A 341 -8.81 -1.19 -6.08
N HIS A 342 -9.44 -0.27 -5.36
CA HIS A 342 -9.96 -0.53 -4.03
C HIS A 342 -11.31 0.14 -3.78
N PHE A 343 -12.30 -0.66 -3.39
CA PHE A 343 -13.53 -0.14 -2.81
C PHE A 343 -13.25 0.52 -1.47
N ASN A 344 -14.05 1.52 -1.12
CA ASN A 344 -14.00 2.08 0.22
C ASN A 344 -14.61 1.09 1.22
N ASN A 345 -14.02 1.01 2.42
CA ASN A 345 -14.43 0.07 3.47
C ASN A 345 -15.78 0.45 4.10
N PHE A 346 -16.21 1.72 4.00
CA PHE A 346 -17.37 2.25 4.72
C PHE A 346 -18.52 2.70 3.82
N HIS A 347 -18.20 3.24 2.64
CA HIS A 347 -19.20 3.70 1.67
C HIS A 347 -19.07 2.92 0.36
N ASP A 348 -20.15 2.28 -0.06
CA ASP A 348 -20.24 1.49 -1.29
C ASP A 348 -20.03 2.33 -2.55
N GLU A 349 -20.44 3.60 -2.54
CA GLU A 349 -20.35 4.50 -3.69
C GLU A 349 -18.91 4.84 -4.10
N LEU A 350 -17.93 4.75 -3.20
CA LEU A 350 -16.58 5.26 -3.42
C LEU A 350 -15.60 4.18 -3.88
N LEU A 351 -14.87 4.50 -4.95
CA LEU A 351 -13.85 3.64 -5.54
C LEU A 351 -12.56 4.42 -5.80
N LEU A 352 -11.45 3.86 -5.34
CA LEU A 352 -10.09 4.38 -5.58
C LEU A 352 -9.42 3.56 -6.68
N SER A 353 -8.81 4.24 -7.65
CA SER A 353 -7.94 3.58 -8.63
C SER A 353 -6.60 4.30 -8.75
N THR A 354 -5.55 3.51 -8.97
CA THR A 354 -4.20 4.01 -9.26
C THR A 354 -3.70 3.47 -10.58
N SER A 355 -2.81 4.22 -11.22
CA SER A 355 -2.28 3.85 -12.53
C SER A 355 -0.85 4.28 -12.71
N THR A 356 -0.18 3.64 -13.67
CA THR A 356 1.13 4.05 -14.15
C THR A 356 1.09 5.31 -15.02
N ASP A 357 -0.10 5.91 -15.25
CA ASP A 357 -0.26 7.25 -15.85
C ASP A 357 0.04 8.41 -14.87
N ASN A 358 0.61 8.07 -13.71
CA ASN A 358 1.00 8.98 -12.62
C ASN A 358 -0.19 9.62 -11.90
N THR A 359 -1.41 9.15 -12.15
CA THR A 359 -2.62 9.67 -11.52
C THR A 359 -3.27 8.67 -10.58
N VAL A 360 -3.89 9.24 -9.54
CA VAL A 360 -4.83 8.54 -8.67
C VAL A 360 -6.19 9.15 -8.92
N LYS A 361 -7.21 8.32 -9.09
CA LYS A 361 -8.56 8.79 -9.40
C LYS A 361 -9.56 8.26 -8.39
N LEU A 362 -10.42 9.15 -7.94
CA LEU A 362 -11.53 8.84 -7.06
C LEU A 362 -12.82 8.84 -7.87
N HIS A 363 -13.57 7.76 -7.80
CA HIS A 363 -14.79 7.55 -8.55
C HIS A 363 -15.97 7.33 -7.62
N ARG A 364 -17.12 7.69 -8.16
CA ARG A 364 -18.43 7.37 -7.64
C ARG A 364 -19.11 6.35 -8.53
N ILE A 365 -19.73 5.38 -7.88
CA ILE A 365 -20.61 4.39 -8.51
C ILE A 365 -21.98 4.51 -7.86
N ASP A 366 -22.97 4.86 -8.67
CA ASP A 366 -24.36 4.92 -8.21
C ASP A 366 -25.01 3.55 -8.44
N TYR A 367 -25.43 2.89 -7.37
CA TYR A 367 -26.15 1.63 -7.44
C TYR A 367 -27.67 1.86 -7.49
N PRO A 368 -28.43 1.07 -8.27
CA PRO A 368 -29.88 1.17 -8.25
C PRO A 368 -30.43 0.75 -6.88
N ALA A 369 -31.45 1.45 -6.38
CA ALA A 369 -32.03 1.20 -5.05
C ALA A 369 -32.47 -0.25 -4.79
N ASN A 370 -32.84 -0.99 -5.85
CA ASN A 370 -33.24 -2.40 -5.76
C ASN A 370 -32.06 -3.39 -5.92
N LEU A 371 -30.82 -2.90 -6.04
CA LEU A 371 -29.61 -3.68 -6.34
C LEU A 371 -29.78 -4.67 -7.51
N ASN A 372 -30.65 -4.30 -8.46
CA ASN A 372 -30.89 -5.05 -9.68
C ASN A 372 -29.92 -4.58 -10.76
N LEU A 373 -28.68 -5.06 -10.64
CA LEU A 373 -27.55 -4.66 -11.48
C LEU A 373 -27.65 -5.17 -12.93
N LYS A 374 -28.70 -5.94 -13.28
CA LYS A 374 -28.96 -6.35 -14.67
C LYS A 374 -29.35 -5.19 -15.57
N LYS A 375 -30.01 -4.17 -15.01
CA LYS A 375 -30.36 -2.96 -15.75
C LYS A 375 -29.14 -2.04 -15.70
N LYS A 376 -28.63 -1.61 -16.86
CA LYS A 376 -27.52 -0.66 -17.01
C LYS A 376 -27.87 0.76 -16.53
N GLU A 377 -28.59 0.87 -15.43
CA GLU A 377 -28.94 2.10 -14.74
C GLU A 377 -27.85 2.52 -13.75
N THR A 378 -26.84 1.67 -13.50
CA THR A 378 -25.66 2.01 -12.70
C THR A 378 -24.86 3.10 -13.41
N ASN A 379 -24.73 4.25 -12.76
CA ASN A 379 -23.97 5.37 -13.28
C ASN A 379 -22.57 5.41 -12.66
N HIS A 380 -21.61 5.93 -13.43
CA HIS A 380 -20.25 6.12 -12.98
C HIS A 380 -19.88 7.60 -13.15
N GLN A 381 -19.27 8.18 -12.13
CA GLN A 381 -18.76 9.54 -12.18
C GLN A 381 -17.35 9.62 -11.61
N LEU A 382 -16.46 10.32 -12.33
CA LEU A 382 -15.17 10.74 -11.79
C LEU A 382 -15.39 11.91 -10.83
N ILE A 383 -15.02 11.74 -9.57
CA ILE A 383 -15.09 12.80 -8.54
C ILE A 383 -13.87 13.71 -8.69
N LYS A 384 -12.66 13.13 -8.65
CA LYS A 384 -11.42 13.89 -8.69
C LYS A 384 -10.26 13.06 -9.22
N THR A 385 -9.38 13.74 -9.98
CA THR A 385 -8.06 13.23 -10.37
C THR A 385 -7.00 13.92 -9.52
N PHE A 386 -6.15 13.13 -8.88
CA PHE A 386 -4.98 13.57 -8.12
C PHE A 386 -3.74 13.29 -8.96
N ALA A 387 -3.04 14.35 -9.35
CA ALA A 387 -1.82 14.31 -10.15
C ALA A 387 -0.62 14.79 -9.32
N ASP A 388 -0.54 14.30 -8.09
CA ASP A 388 0.51 14.69 -7.14
C ASP A 388 1.83 13.93 -7.39
N HIS A 389 1.81 12.87 -8.19
CA HIS A 389 2.96 12.01 -8.47
C HIS A 389 3.62 12.38 -9.80
N GLU A 390 4.96 12.33 -9.82
CA GLU A 390 5.76 12.59 -11.03
C GLU A 390 6.06 11.29 -11.80
N GLU A 391 5.93 10.15 -11.13
CA GLU A 391 6.24 8.81 -11.63
C GLU A 391 5.04 7.87 -11.45
N SER A 392 5.15 6.65 -12.00
CA SER A 392 4.08 5.66 -11.97
C SER A 392 3.64 5.31 -10.55
N VAL A 393 2.32 5.32 -10.31
CA VAL A 393 1.73 4.95 -9.02
C VAL A 393 1.52 3.45 -8.98
N TYR A 394 2.15 2.78 -8.02
CA TYR A 394 2.07 1.32 -7.90
C TYR A 394 0.93 0.85 -7.00
N GLN A 395 0.64 1.59 -5.94
CA GLN A 395 -0.35 1.16 -4.97
C GLN A 395 -1.08 2.35 -4.34
N GLY A 396 -2.40 2.23 -4.22
CA GLY A 396 -3.24 3.08 -3.39
C GLY A 396 -3.90 2.24 -2.30
N ARG A 397 -4.12 2.80 -1.12
CA ARG A 397 -4.84 2.13 -0.03
C ARG A 397 -5.69 3.11 0.75
N TRP A 398 -6.94 2.74 0.98
CA TRP A 398 -7.79 3.41 1.96
C TRP A 398 -7.25 3.23 3.37
N SER A 399 -7.44 4.24 4.19
CA SER A 399 -7.34 4.10 5.64
C SER A 399 -8.36 3.07 6.13
N LYS A 400 -7.95 2.24 7.10
CA LYS A 400 -8.87 1.32 7.77
C LYS A 400 -9.64 2.01 8.90
N THR A 401 -9.16 3.16 9.37
CA THR A 401 -9.78 3.89 10.49
C THR A 401 -10.76 4.97 10.05
N ASP A 402 -10.65 5.49 8.82
CA ASP A 402 -11.56 6.52 8.31
C ASP A 402 -11.91 6.29 6.84
N ALA A 403 -13.15 6.62 6.50
CA ALA A 403 -13.73 6.47 5.17
C ALA A 403 -13.22 7.49 4.15
N TRP A 404 -12.56 8.55 4.64
CA TRP A 404 -12.24 9.70 3.82
C TRP A 404 -10.77 9.87 3.51
N VAL A 405 -9.89 9.08 4.09
CA VAL A 405 -8.44 9.22 3.95
C VAL A 405 -7.88 8.02 3.18
N PHE A 406 -6.98 8.28 2.24
CA PHE A 406 -6.27 7.26 1.49
C PHE A 406 -4.84 7.69 1.18
N ALA A 407 -3.94 6.72 1.09
CA ALA A 407 -2.56 6.91 0.70
C ALA A 407 -2.31 6.37 -0.70
N SER A 408 -1.32 6.94 -1.37
CA SER A 408 -0.86 6.51 -2.69
C SER A 408 0.66 6.59 -2.77
N LEU A 409 1.26 5.62 -3.45
CA LEU A 409 2.71 5.44 -3.50
C LEU A 409 3.18 5.31 -4.95
N SER A 410 4.14 6.16 -5.32
CA SER A 410 4.82 6.12 -6.62
C SER A 410 6.18 5.42 -6.56
N TYR A 411 6.69 5.06 -7.75
CA TYR A 411 7.94 4.32 -7.90
C TYR A 411 9.15 5.01 -7.27
N ASP A 412 9.20 6.33 -7.34
CA ASP A 412 10.28 7.18 -6.79
C ASP A 412 10.33 7.18 -5.26
N GLY A 413 9.38 6.52 -4.59
CA GLY A 413 9.29 6.48 -3.14
C GLY A 413 8.50 7.63 -2.53
N LYS A 414 7.81 8.44 -3.35
CA LYS A 414 6.88 9.46 -2.84
C LYS A 414 5.56 8.81 -2.44
N CYS A 415 5.23 8.91 -1.15
CA CYS A 415 3.92 8.58 -0.62
C CYS A 415 3.13 9.88 -0.40
N VAL A 416 1.91 9.95 -0.93
CA VAL A 416 1.01 11.09 -0.74
C VAL A 416 -0.27 10.60 -0.09
N VAL A 417 -0.63 11.22 1.04
CA VAL A 417 -1.90 10.97 1.73
C VAL A 417 -2.88 12.05 1.34
N ASN A 418 -4.02 11.65 0.79
CA ASN A 418 -5.07 12.54 0.31
C ASN A 418 -6.39 12.19 1.01
N SER A 419 -7.29 13.17 1.00
CA SER A 419 -8.63 13.00 1.52
C SER A 419 -9.70 13.23 0.45
N VAL A 420 -10.85 12.57 0.63
CA VAL A 420 -12.04 12.73 -0.19
C VAL A 420 -12.49 14.20 -0.12
N PRO A 421 -12.80 14.86 -1.25
CA PRO A 421 -13.25 16.24 -1.25
C PRO A 421 -14.48 16.47 -0.36
N THR A 422 -14.49 17.57 0.39
CA THR A 422 -15.54 17.84 1.39
C THR A 422 -16.94 17.92 0.77
N GLU A 423 -17.06 18.39 -0.47
CA GLU A 423 -18.33 18.40 -1.23
C GLU A 423 -18.93 17.00 -1.35
N GLU A 424 -18.07 16.02 -1.63
CA GLU A 424 -18.48 14.62 -1.75
C GLU A 424 -18.82 14.03 -0.37
N LYS A 425 -18.01 14.36 0.66
CA LYS A 425 -18.29 13.94 2.05
C LYS A 425 -19.68 14.40 2.49
N TYR A 426 -20.00 15.68 2.31
CA TYR A 426 -21.31 16.22 2.69
C TYR A 426 -22.44 15.58 1.91
N ARG A 427 -22.26 15.28 0.63
CA ARG A 427 -23.30 14.65 -0.19
C ARG A 427 -23.60 13.21 0.22
N ILE A 428 -22.62 12.49 0.76
CA ILE A 428 -22.82 11.12 1.26
C ILE A 428 -23.44 11.14 2.66
N LEU A 429 -23.14 12.17 3.46
CA LEU A 429 -23.61 12.30 4.85
C LEU A 429 -24.99 12.97 4.99
N LEU A 430 -25.43 13.76 4.00
CA LEU A 430 -26.70 14.49 3.96
C LEU A 430 -27.67 13.82 2.99
#